data_AF-A0A7X2ZD38-F1
#
_entry.id   AF-A0A7X2ZD38-F1
#
_cell.length_a   1.000
_cell.length_b   1.000
_cell.length_c   1.000
_cell.angle_alpha   90.00
_cell.angle_beta   90.00
_cell.angle_gamma   90.00
#
_symmetry.space_group_name_H-M   'P 1'
#
loop_
_entity.id
_entity.type
_entity.pdbx_description
1 polymer ?
#
loop_
_entity_poly.entity_id
_entity_poly.type
_entity_poly.pdbx_seq_one_letter_code
_entity_poly.pdbx_strand_id
1 'polypeptide(L)' 'MFPKGEVVIKRFRNERIFKEYNGHNARELAWKYGLTENWLRTILRENGFTRRK' A
#
# COMPACT_ATOMS: atom_id res chain seq x y z
N MET A 1 -2.36 25.85 -8.16
CA MET A 1 -1.82 24.60 -8.73
C MET A 1 -2.30 23.46 -7.82
N PHE A 2 -3.26 22.63 -8.25
CA PHE A 2 -3.97 21.71 -7.37
C PHE A 2 -3.36 20.30 -7.41
N PRO A 3 -2.58 19.86 -6.40
CA PRO A 3 -2.23 18.45 -6.28
C PRO A 3 -3.40 17.72 -5.57
N LYS A 4 -4.62 17.77 -6.10
CA LYS A 4 -5.79 17.13 -5.47
C LYS A 4 -6.14 15.75 -6.02
N GLY A 5 -5.72 15.44 -7.26
CA GLY A 5 -5.98 14.12 -7.87
C GLY A 5 -5.06 13.01 -7.36
N GLU A 6 -3.75 13.26 -7.29
CA GLU A 6 -2.77 12.25 -6.92
C GLU A 6 -2.92 11.74 -5.48
N VAL A 7 -3.32 12.60 -4.55
CA VAL A 7 -3.49 12.22 -3.13
C VAL A 7 -4.64 11.24 -2.98
N VAL A 8 -5.74 11.46 -3.69
CA VAL A 8 -6.90 10.57 -3.70
C VAL A 8 -6.52 9.22 -4.32
N ILE A 9 -5.85 9.22 -5.47
CA ILE A 9 -5.39 8.00 -6.15
C ILE A 9 -4.45 7.19 -5.24
N LYS A 10 -3.52 7.85 -4.54
CA LYS A 10 -2.62 7.20 -3.57
C LYS A 10 -3.40 6.52 -2.45
N ARG A 11 -4.42 7.19 -1.89
CA ARG A 11 -5.23 6.62 -0.80
C ARG A 11 -6.01 5.39 -1.25
N PHE A 12 -6.69 5.47 -2.39
CA PHE A 12 -7.42 4.34 -2.97
C PHE A 12 -6.49 3.16 -3.32
N ARG A 13 -5.31 3.43 -3.87
CA ARG A 13 -4.30 2.40 -4.14
C ARG A 13 -3.86 1.70 -2.86
N ASN A 14 -3.58 2.47 -1.81
CA ASN A 14 -3.14 1.93 -0.53
C ASN A 14 -4.23 1.06 0.13
N GLU A 15 -5.50 1.48 0.08
CA GLU A 15 -6.62 0.67 0.55
C GLU A 15 -6.77 -0.64 -0.24
N ARG A 16 -6.60 -0.60 -1.56
CA ARG A 16 -6.62 -1.79 -2.41
C ARG A 16 -5.49 -2.76 -2.06
N ILE A 17 -4.27 -2.24 -1.91
CA ILE A 17 -3.11 -3.02 -1.48
C ILE A 17 -3.40 -3.73 -0.15
N PHE A 18 -3.99 -3.02 0.82
CA PHE A 18 -4.33 -3.60 2.11
C PHE A 18 -5.39 -4.71 2.00
N LYS A 19 -6.45 -4.50 1.22
CA LYS A 19 -7.51 -5.50 1.00
C LYS A 19 -7.00 -6.77 0.30
N GLU A 20 -6.05 -6.63 -0.62
CA GLU A 20 -5.47 -7.77 -1.32
C GLU A 20 -4.30 -8.41 -0.57
N TYR A 21 -3.79 -7.77 0.49
CA TYR A 21 -2.65 -8.28 1.23
C TYR A 21 -3.04 -9.47 2.12
N ASN A 22 -2.43 -10.63 1.85
CA ASN A 22 -2.70 -11.89 2.55
C ASN A 22 -1.63 -12.24 3.61
N GLY A 23 -0.72 -11.31 3.92
CA GLY A 23 0.37 -11.50 4.87
C GLY A 23 1.68 -12.02 4.27
N HIS A 24 1.64 -12.58 3.05
CA HIS A 24 2.83 -13.15 2.38
C HIS A 24 3.01 -12.67 0.93
N ASN A 25 2.00 -12.09 0.30
CA ASN A 25 2.02 -11.60 -1.08
C ASN A 25 2.53 -10.16 -1.24
N ALA A 26 3.34 -9.65 -0.30
CA ALA A 26 3.86 -8.27 -0.36
C ALA A 26 4.66 -8.03 -1.66
N ARG A 27 5.48 -9.01 -2.05
CA ARG A 27 6.30 -8.94 -3.27
C ARG A 27 5.44 -8.87 -4.53
N GLU A 28 4.40 -9.69 -4.61
CA GLU A 28 3.50 -9.73 -5.77
C GLU A 28 2.69 -8.44 -5.91
N LEU A 29 2.17 -7.91 -4.79
CA LEU A 29 1.48 -6.63 -4.79
C LEU A 29 2.43 -5.49 -5.15
N ALA A 30 3.68 -5.52 -4.68
CA ALA A 30 4.67 -4.51 -5.02
C ALA A 30 4.86 -4.44 -6.54
N TRP A 31 5.02 -5.60 -7.19
CA TRP A 31 5.12 -5.69 -8.65
C TRP A 31 3.83 -5.25 -9.36
N LYS A 32 2.66 -5.72 -8.90
CA LYS A 32 1.34 -5.37 -9.48
C LYS A 32 1.05 -3.86 -9.46
N TYR A 33 1.48 -3.17 -8.40
CA TYR A 33 1.23 -1.74 -8.20
C TYR A 33 2.43 -0.85 -8.58
N GLY A 34 3.51 -1.41 -9.12
CA GLY A 34 4.71 -0.66 -9.52
C GLY A 34 5.44 -0.03 -8.34
N LEU A 35 5.40 -0.67 -7.18
CA LEU A 35 6.00 -0.23 -5.93
C LEU A 35 7.20 -1.11 -5.58
N THR A 36 8.10 -0.57 -4.75
CA THR A 36 9.11 -1.41 -4.11
C THR A 36 8.52 -2.10 -2.90
N GLU A 37 9.03 -3.28 -2.57
CA GLU A 37 8.58 -4.06 -1.42
C GLU A 37 8.71 -3.26 -0.11
N ASN A 38 9.75 -2.43 0.00
CA ASN A 38 9.97 -1.54 1.14
C ASN A 38 8.91 -0.42 1.23
N TRP A 39 8.49 0.13 0.09
CA TRP A 39 7.40 1.11 0.02
C TRP A 39 6.07 0.48 0.40
N LEU A 40 5.80 -0.74 -0.09
CA LEU A 40 4.59 -1.48 0.25
C LEU A 40 4.54 -1.81 1.75
N ARG A 41 5.64 -2.25 2.34
CA ARG A 41 5.75 -2.46 3.80
C ARG A 41 5.53 -1.16 4.59
N THR A 42 6.00 -0.03 4.08
CA THR A 42 5.75 1.29 4.68
C THR A 42 4.26 1.63 4.64
N ILE A 43 3.60 1.49 3.49
CA ILE A 43 2.16 1.70 3.33
C ILE A 43 1.37 0.80 4.30
N LEU A 44 1.73 -0.48 4.37
CA LEU A 44 1.08 -1.44 5.26
C LEU A 44 1.25 -1.02 6.73
N ARG A 45 2.45 -0.59 7.13
CA ARG A 45 2.73 -0.10 8.49
C ARG A 45 1.95 1.18 8.83
N GLU A 46 1.89 2.13 7.90
CA GLU A 46 1.13 3.38 8.06
C GLU A 46 -0.39 3.15 8.13
N ASN A 47 -0.90 2.13 7.43
CA ASN A 47 -2.32 1.75 7.49
C ASN A 47 -2.66 0.81 8.65
N GLY A 48 -1.74 0.61 9.60
CA GLY A 48 -2.02 -0.15 10.81
C GLY A 48 -1.90 -1.67 10.65
N PHE A 49 -1.29 -2.19 9.58
CA PHE A 49 -0.78 -3.58 9.52
C PHE A 49 0.45 -3.76 10.43
N THR A 50 0.47 -3.10 11.59
CA THR A 50 1.31 -3.59 12.68
C THR A 50 0.69 -4.92 13.08
N ARG A 51 1.48 -6.00 13.04
CA ARG A 51 1.13 -7.22 13.76
C ARG A 51 0.96 -6.75 15.20
N ARG A 52 -0.28 -6.49 15.65
CA ARG A 52 -0.55 -6.22 17.06
C ARG A 52 -0.03 -7.47 17.77
N LYS A 53 1.06 -7.29 18.50
CA LYS A 53 1.63 -8.29 19.39
C LYS A 53 0.73 -8.39 20.62
#